data_AF-A0A1Z4JSU9-F1
#
_entry.id   AF-A0A1Z4JSU9-F1
#
_cell.length_a   1.000
_cell.length_b   1.000
_cell.length_c   1.000
_cell.angle_alpha   90.00
_cell.angle_beta   90.00
_cell.angle_gamma   90.00
#
_symmetry.space_group_name_H-M   'P 1'
#
loop_
_entity.id
_entity.type
_entity.pdbx_description
1 polymer ?
#
loop_
_entity_poly.entity_id
_entity_poly.type
_entity_poly.pdbx_seq_one_letter_code
_entity_poly.pdbx_strand_id
1 'polypeptide(L)'
;MTQQNRAKLSLNTLGTTSRKSVKVSQSALIQTSHLLGTSIPLVIQPTVESMDLIAWATSNRETIEALFLQHRALLFRGFKIKSAEQFNQFVQATAQGELLSYRDRSSPRHEVEGKIYTSTDYPAQERIFLHNEGTYWLTYPLKIYFCCLTVAEQGGETPIADTQKVLQRLAPQIRDRFTEKKVLYVRNYNDGFGLTWQTVFQTDDKAVVEDYCRRNAIEFEWKPGDRLRTRQVRDAIAKHPITGELTWFNHAAFFHISTLEPTIRHALLTEFKEEELPQNTYYGDGSEIEPEVLDAIREAYHQETIIFPWQAGDILLLNNMLVAHGRRPYSGARKVLVGMAEPYCHREFNVEE
;
A
#
# COMPACT_ATOMS: atom_id res chain seq x y z
N MET A 1 68.53 28.50 39.80
CA MET A 1 67.14 28.91 40.06
C MET A 1 66.92 30.26 39.42
N THR A 2 66.43 30.25 38.18
CA THR A 2 66.37 31.39 37.26
C THR A 2 64.95 31.95 37.28
N GLN A 3 64.79 33.20 37.72
CA GLN A 3 63.56 33.98 37.57
C GLN A 3 63.56 34.66 36.21
N GLN A 4 62.59 34.33 35.34
CA GLN A 4 62.27 35.12 34.15
C GLN A 4 60.75 35.13 33.90
N ASN A 5 60.22 36.35 33.82
CA ASN A 5 59.04 36.84 33.10
C ASN A 5 58.01 35.84 32.57
N ARG A 6 56.74 36.00 33.01
CA ARG A 6 55.58 35.78 32.15
C ARG A 6 54.68 37.01 32.14
N ALA A 7 54.72 37.71 31.01
CA ALA A 7 53.76 38.72 30.63
C ALA A 7 52.36 38.09 30.48
N LYS A 8 51.33 38.77 31.00
CA LYS A 8 49.92 38.46 30.71
C LYS A 8 49.61 38.88 29.28
N LEU A 9 49.43 37.92 28.38
CA LEU A 9 48.86 38.13 27.05
C LEU A 9 47.32 38.17 27.17
N SER A 10 46.75 39.28 26.71
CA SER A 10 45.32 39.53 26.58
C SER A 10 44.70 38.70 25.46
N LEU A 11 43.55 38.08 25.72
CA LEU A 11 42.68 37.51 24.69
C LEU A 11 41.31 38.19 24.79
N ASN A 12 41.25 39.41 24.24
CA ASN A 12 40.00 39.93 23.70
C ASN A 12 39.93 39.57 22.21
N THR A 13 38.71 39.52 21.70
CA THR A 13 38.28 39.31 20.30
C THR A 13 38.32 37.87 19.76
N LEU A 14 37.39 37.04 20.23
CA LEU A 14 36.73 36.05 19.36
C LEU A 14 35.46 36.72 18.80
N GLY A 15 35.56 37.22 17.58
CA GLY A 15 34.43 37.81 16.86
C GLY A 15 33.32 36.79 16.67
N THR A 16 32.09 37.20 16.96
CA THR A 16 30.86 36.48 16.62
C THR A 16 30.77 36.31 15.11
N THR A 17 31.11 35.12 14.62
CA THR A 17 30.83 34.71 13.23
C THR A 17 29.33 34.55 13.06
N SER A 18 28.67 35.60 12.55
CA SER A 18 27.29 35.49 12.08
C SER A 18 27.28 34.50 10.90
N ARG A 19 26.59 33.37 11.05
CA ARG A 19 26.33 32.45 9.94
C ARG A 19 25.50 33.19 8.89
N LYS A 20 26.09 33.52 7.75
CA LYS A 20 25.33 34.01 6.58
C LYS A 20 24.44 32.88 6.10
N SER A 21 23.12 33.06 6.16
CA SER A 21 22.18 32.13 5.55
C SER A 21 22.35 32.19 4.02
N VAL A 22 22.90 31.13 3.44
CA VAL A 22 22.88 30.96 2.00
C VAL A 22 21.45 30.54 1.63
N LYS A 23 20.76 31.35 0.83
CA LYS A 23 19.52 30.93 0.16
C LYS A 23 19.88 29.91 -0.91
N VAL A 24 20.09 28.66 -0.50
CA VAL A 24 20.14 27.52 -1.42
C VAL A 24 18.71 27.35 -1.94
N SER A 25 18.51 27.32 -3.26
CA SER A 25 17.17 27.03 -3.80
C SER A 25 16.72 25.68 -3.28
N GLN A 26 15.47 25.55 -2.84
CA GLN A 26 14.95 24.29 -2.29
C GLN A 26 15.02 23.13 -3.29
N SER A 27 15.10 23.43 -4.59
CA SER A 27 15.37 22.48 -5.67
C SER A 27 16.80 21.94 -5.71
N ALA A 28 17.79 22.62 -5.13
CA ALA A 28 19.19 22.16 -5.07
C ALA A 28 19.45 21.18 -3.90
N LEU A 29 18.44 20.92 -3.08
CA LEU A 29 18.53 20.09 -1.88
C LEU A 29 18.23 18.62 -2.15
N ILE A 30 17.57 18.30 -3.26
CA ILE A 30 17.30 16.93 -3.67
C ILE A 30 17.81 16.68 -5.09
N GLN A 31 18.05 15.42 -5.39
CA GLN A 31 18.24 14.93 -6.75
C GLN A 31 17.19 13.87 -7.06
N THR A 32 16.72 13.86 -8.31
CA THR A 32 15.72 12.91 -8.80
C THR A 32 16.31 12.00 -9.86
N SER A 33 15.99 10.71 -9.83
CA SER A 33 16.41 9.76 -10.86
C SER A 33 15.35 8.66 -11.08
N HIS A 34 15.43 7.98 -12.22
CA HIS A 34 14.59 6.84 -12.54
C HIS A 34 15.24 5.54 -12.10
N LEU A 35 14.54 4.77 -11.28
CA LEU A 35 15.04 3.48 -10.81
C LEU A 35 15.04 2.47 -11.96
N LEU A 36 16.19 1.84 -12.23
CA LEU A 36 16.32 0.80 -13.27
C LEU A 36 15.84 1.25 -14.68
N GLY A 37 15.88 2.56 -14.97
CA GLY A 37 15.37 3.11 -16.23
C GLY A 37 13.84 3.04 -16.39
N THR A 38 13.12 2.71 -15.32
CA THR A 38 11.66 2.63 -15.30
C THR A 38 11.02 3.98 -14.96
N SER A 39 9.80 4.21 -15.43
CA SER A 39 9.07 5.46 -15.16
C SER A 39 8.65 5.61 -13.71
N ILE A 40 8.49 4.50 -12.97
CA ILE A 40 8.04 4.43 -11.57
C ILE A 40 8.89 3.41 -10.78
N PRO A 41 9.31 3.69 -9.54
CA PRO A 41 9.16 4.97 -8.85
C PRO A 41 10.19 6.01 -9.31
N LEU A 42 9.85 7.29 -9.15
CA LEU A 42 10.85 8.36 -9.16
C LEU A 42 11.63 8.30 -7.83
N VAL A 43 12.94 8.14 -7.90
CA VAL A 43 13.81 8.16 -6.73
C VAL A 43 14.14 9.59 -6.37
N ILE A 44 13.89 9.97 -5.11
CA ILE A 44 14.25 11.25 -4.53
C ILE A 44 15.33 10.98 -3.48
N GLN A 45 16.47 11.67 -3.61
CA GLN A 45 17.61 11.54 -2.69
C GLN A 45 18.09 12.90 -2.22
N PRO A 46 18.64 13.02 -1.00
CA PRO A 46 19.23 14.27 -0.55
C PRO A 46 20.54 14.54 -1.29
N THR A 47 20.82 15.79 -1.65
CA THR A 47 22.14 16.22 -2.14
C THR A 47 23.13 16.45 -0.99
N VAL A 48 22.63 16.53 0.25
CA VAL A 48 23.42 16.71 1.47
C VAL A 48 22.99 15.68 2.51
N GLU A 49 23.94 14.89 3.02
CA GLU A 49 23.67 13.77 3.94
C GLU A 49 22.91 14.10 5.24
N SER A 50 22.98 15.35 5.68
CA SER A 50 22.34 15.83 6.92
C SER A 50 20.93 16.39 6.69
N MET A 51 20.35 16.15 5.52
CA MET A 51 19.03 16.66 5.19
C MET A 51 17.95 16.05 6.08
N ASP A 52 17.12 16.90 6.67
CA ASP A 52 15.91 16.48 7.35
C ASP A 52 14.77 16.34 6.33
N LEU A 53 14.36 15.09 6.06
CA LEU A 53 13.28 14.80 5.12
C LEU A 53 11.94 15.38 5.56
N ILE A 54 11.63 15.38 6.85
CA ILE A 54 10.32 15.81 7.37
C ILE A 54 10.21 17.32 7.26
N ALA A 55 11.26 18.05 7.65
CA ALA A 55 11.31 19.51 7.51
C ALA A 55 11.27 19.93 6.03
N TRP A 56 12.01 19.23 5.16
CA TRP A 56 11.97 19.48 3.72
C TRP A 56 10.58 19.18 3.15
N ALA A 57 9.98 18.04 3.46
CA ALA A 57 8.66 17.64 2.95
C ALA A 57 7.56 18.61 3.39
N THR A 58 7.60 19.06 4.65
CA THR A 58 6.67 20.07 5.18
C THR A 58 6.74 21.37 4.37
N SER A 59 7.95 21.78 3.97
CA SER A 59 8.18 23.02 3.21
C SER A 59 7.95 22.85 1.69
N ASN A 60 7.87 21.62 1.18
CA ASN A 60 7.83 21.30 -0.25
C ASN A 60 6.65 20.39 -0.61
N ARG A 61 5.56 20.44 0.17
CA ARG A 61 4.39 19.58 0.00
C ARG A 61 3.83 19.63 -1.43
N GLU A 62 3.66 20.83 -1.99
CA GLU A 62 3.14 21.03 -3.35
C GLU A 62 4.06 20.40 -4.41
N THR A 63 5.38 20.52 -4.24
CA THR A 63 6.35 19.88 -5.11
C THR A 63 6.25 18.35 -5.04
N ILE A 64 6.12 17.78 -3.83
CA ILE A 64 5.92 16.35 -3.65
C ILE A 64 4.62 15.89 -4.30
N GLU A 65 3.54 16.66 -4.14
CA GLU A 65 2.24 16.35 -4.75
C GLU A 65 2.32 16.36 -6.28
N ALA A 66 2.96 17.38 -6.86
CA ALA A 66 3.16 17.46 -8.31
C ALA A 66 3.97 16.26 -8.85
N LEU A 67 5.07 15.92 -8.18
CA LEU A 67 5.87 14.73 -8.54
C LEU A 67 5.06 13.44 -8.34
N PHE A 68 4.27 13.35 -7.27
CA PHE A 68 3.44 12.20 -6.96
C PHE A 68 2.37 11.96 -8.03
N LEU A 69 1.67 13.00 -8.47
CA LEU A 69 0.68 12.90 -9.55
C LEU A 69 1.34 12.57 -10.90
N GLN A 70 2.51 13.14 -11.18
CA GLN A 70 3.24 12.88 -12.42
C GLN A 70 3.82 11.45 -12.49
N HIS A 71 4.43 10.98 -11.39
CA HIS A 71 5.21 9.75 -11.37
C HIS A 71 4.49 8.58 -10.70
N ARG A 72 3.33 8.78 -10.05
CA ARG A 72 2.49 7.75 -9.42
C ARG A 72 3.12 7.01 -8.22
N ALA A 73 4.45 6.93 -8.16
CA ALA A 73 5.21 6.35 -7.08
C ALA A 73 6.52 7.14 -6.86
N LEU A 74 6.82 7.45 -5.60
CA LEU A 74 8.02 8.15 -5.18
C LEU A 74 8.80 7.29 -4.17
N LEU A 75 10.10 7.13 -4.38
CA LEU A 75 11.01 6.44 -3.46
C LEU A 75 11.98 7.44 -2.84
N PHE A 76 11.79 7.76 -1.57
CA PHE A 76 12.68 8.61 -0.78
C PHE A 76 13.79 7.75 -0.18
N ARG A 77 15.03 7.97 -0.63
CA ARG A 77 16.18 7.13 -0.28
C ARG A 77 17.36 7.96 0.21
N GLY A 78 18.02 7.49 1.27
CA GLY A 78 19.22 8.13 1.84
C GLY A 78 18.94 9.20 2.91
N PHE A 79 17.69 9.37 3.34
CA PHE A 79 17.29 10.37 4.35
C PHE A 79 17.44 9.92 5.81
N LYS A 80 17.99 8.72 6.05
CA LYS A 80 18.32 8.20 7.39
C LYS A 80 17.11 8.12 8.35
N ILE A 81 15.93 7.75 7.85
CA ILE A 81 14.74 7.45 8.67
C ILE A 81 14.97 6.18 9.49
N LYS A 82 14.66 6.22 10.80
CA LYS A 82 15.03 5.16 11.75
C LYS A 82 13.88 4.68 12.64
N SER A 83 12.76 5.40 12.70
CA SER A 83 11.66 5.08 13.62
C SER A 83 10.28 5.17 12.96
N ALA A 84 9.30 4.54 13.62
CA ALA A 84 7.89 4.66 13.28
C ALA A 84 7.38 6.10 13.44
N GLU A 85 7.82 6.80 14.48
CA GLU A 85 7.51 8.21 14.73
C GLU A 85 7.93 9.11 13.55
N GLN A 86 9.17 8.98 13.07
CA GLN A 86 9.65 9.75 11.92
C GLN A 86 8.87 9.42 10.64
N PHE A 87 8.52 8.15 10.44
CA PHE A 87 7.67 7.74 9.34
C PHE A 87 6.28 8.36 9.44
N ASN A 88 5.65 8.33 10.62
CA ASN A 88 4.35 8.94 10.87
C ASN A 88 4.37 10.47 10.60
N GLN A 89 5.40 11.16 11.09
CA GLN A 89 5.62 12.59 10.83
C GLN A 89 5.75 12.88 9.33
N PHE A 90 6.46 12.03 8.57
CA PHE A 90 6.55 12.17 7.12
C PHE A 90 5.20 11.97 6.41
N VAL A 91 4.40 10.98 6.85
CA VAL A 91 3.05 10.78 6.30
C VAL A 91 2.18 12.01 6.58
N GLN A 92 2.19 12.55 7.80
CA GLN A 92 1.47 13.78 8.15
C GLN A 92 1.95 15.01 7.37
N ALA A 93 3.25 15.08 7.06
CA ALA A 93 3.83 16.17 6.28
C ALA A 93 3.41 16.16 4.79
N THR A 94 3.00 14.99 4.26
CA THR A 94 2.76 14.79 2.81
C THR A 94 1.32 14.42 2.44
N ALA A 95 0.54 13.90 3.37
CA ALA A 95 -0.88 13.60 3.15
C ALA A 95 -1.78 14.84 3.30
N GLN A 96 -2.85 14.89 2.53
CA GLN A 96 -3.96 15.83 2.64
C GLN A 96 -5.13 15.16 3.38
N GLY A 97 -5.36 15.55 4.63
CA GLY A 97 -6.43 15.00 5.45
C GLY A 97 -5.99 13.86 6.37
N GLU A 98 -6.94 13.03 6.79
CA GLU A 98 -6.70 12.02 7.82
C GLU A 98 -6.04 10.74 7.29
N LEU A 99 -5.22 10.13 8.13
CA LEU A 99 -4.83 8.72 7.98
C LEU A 99 -6.09 7.83 8.09
N LEU A 100 -6.16 6.75 7.32
CA LEU A 100 -7.26 5.78 7.41
C LEU A 100 -7.00 4.75 8.51
N SER A 101 -8.03 4.46 9.30
CA SER A 101 -8.03 3.29 10.19
C SER A 101 -8.25 2.00 9.40
N TYR A 102 -7.55 0.93 9.75
CA TYR A 102 -7.69 -0.37 9.11
C TYR A 102 -8.96 -1.11 9.58
N ARG A 103 -10.05 -0.98 8.81
CA ARG A 103 -11.35 -1.67 8.99
C ARG A 103 -11.57 -2.68 7.86
N ASP A 104 -12.46 -3.66 8.06
CA ASP A 104 -12.72 -4.77 7.11
C ASP A 104 -11.42 -5.44 6.64
N ARG A 105 -10.69 -5.99 7.62
CA ARG A 105 -9.34 -6.48 7.44
C ARG A 105 -9.34 -7.72 6.54
N SER A 106 -8.47 -7.74 5.51
CA SER A 106 -8.14 -8.96 4.74
C SER A 106 -7.00 -9.75 5.38
N SER A 107 -6.22 -9.13 6.25
CA SER A 107 -5.06 -9.73 6.91
C SER A 107 -4.86 -9.17 8.32
N PRO A 108 -4.18 -9.90 9.22
CA PRO A 108 -3.77 -9.30 10.49
C PRO A 108 -2.70 -8.23 10.23
N ARG A 109 -2.79 -7.13 11.00
CA ARG A 109 -1.76 -6.11 11.11
C ARG A 109 -1.71 -5.64 12.56
N HIS A 110 -0.51 -5.35 13.05
CA HIS A 110 -0.31 -4.78 14.37
C HIS A 110 -0.19 -3.26 14.27
N GLU A 111 -1.01 -2.54 15.04
CA GLU A 111 -0.84 -1.10 15.22
C GLU A 111 0.48 -0.84 15.95
N VAL A 112 1.32 0.01 15.39
CA VAL A 112 2.62 0.36 15.97
C VAL A 112 2.54 1.71 16.66
N GLU A 113 1.98 2.71 15.97
CA GLU A 113 1.87 4.07 16.47
C GLU A 113 0.76 4.84 15.71
N GLY A 114 -0.31 5.22 16.39
CA GLY A 114 -1.45 5.89 15.75
C GLY A 114 -2.07 5.04 14.65
N LYS A 115 -2.17 5.58 13.42
CA LYS A 115 -2.71 4.85 12.26
C LYS A 115 -1.60 4.23 11.37
N ILE A 116 -0.43 3.98 11.95
CA ILE A 116 0.68 3.25 11.32
C ILE A 116 0.65 1.79 11.76
N TYR A 117 0.73 0.89 10.77
CA TYR A 117 0.61 -0.55 10.97
C TYR A 117 1.90 -1.27 10.52
N THR A 118 2.14 -2.48 11.04
CA THR A 118 3.06 -3.41 10.38
C THR A 118 2.51 -3.80 9.00
N SER A 119 3.41 -4.06 8.04
CA SER A 119 3.04 -4.76 6.81
C SER A 119 2.35 -6.09 7.13
N THR A 120 1.37 -6.48 6.31
CA THR A 120 0.57 -7.72 6.41
C THR A 120 1.31 -8.88 7.07
N ASP A 121 0.76 -9.38 8.18
CA ASP A 121 1.24 -10.56 8.88
C ASP A 121 0.89 -11.81 8.05
N TYR A 122 1.81 -12.17 7.16
CA TYR A 122 1.70 -13.29 6.23
C TYR A 122 2.98 -14.11 6.30
N PRO A 123 2.95 -15.45 6.22
CA PRO A 123 4.13 -16.30 6.41
C PRO A 123 5.30 -15.85 5.53
N ALA A 124 6.51 -15.76 6.08
CA ALA A 124 7.65 -15.15 5.39
C ALA A 124 8.00 -15.86 4.06
N GLN A 125 7.76 -17.17 3.98
CA GLN A 125 8.01 -18.00 2.79
C GLN A 125 7.00 -17.75 1.67
N GLU A 126 5.86 -17.12 1.97
CA GLU A 126 4.76 -16.97 1.02
C GLU A 126 4.82 -15.62 0.31
N ARG A 127 4.44 -15.62 -0.96
CA ARG A 127 4.29 -14.40 -1.76
C ARG A 127 2.96 -13.72 -1.43
N ILE A 128 2.98 -12.40 -1.30
CA ILE A 128 1.75 -11.60 -1.42
C ILE A 128 1.67 -11.13 -2.87
N PHE A 129 0.64 -11.59 -3.59
CA PHE A 129 0.43 -11.23 -4.99
C PHE A 129 0.17 -9.73 -5.17
N LEU A 130 0.41 -9.21 -6.38
CA LEU A 130 0.21 -7.79 -6.67
C LEU A 130 -1.26 -7.40 -6.51
N HIS A 131 -1.50 -6.30 -5.82
CA HIS A 131 -2.83 -5.78 -5.57
C HIS A 131 -2.81 -4.30 -5.21
N ASN A 132 -4.00 -3.69 -5.17
CA ASN A 132 -4.20 -2.36 -4.63
C ASN A 132 -4.97 -2.46 -3.31
N GLU A 133 -4.60 -1.63 -2.34
CA GLU A 133 -5.18 -1.72 -1.00
C GLU A 133 -6.65 -1.28 -1.01
N GLY A 134 -7.53 -2.06 -0.38
CA GLY A 134 -8.91 -1.67 -0.16
C GLY A 134 -9.83 -1.66 -1.38
N THR A 135 -9.49 -2.31 -2.50
CA THR A 135 -10.34 -2.35 -3.73
C THR A 135 -11.74 -2.93 -3.54
N TYR A 136 -11.97 -3.66 -2.44
CA TYR A 136 -13.25 -4.23 -2.07
C TYR A 136 -14.05 -3.31 -1.13
N TRP A 137 -13.42 -2.30 -0.52
CA TRP A 137 -14.06 -1.29 0.32
C TRP A 137 -14.76 -0.23 -0.53
N LEU A 138 -15.84 0.39 -0.01
CA LEU A 138 -16.40 1.58 -0.65
C LEU A 138 -15.50 2.80 -0.49
N THR A 139 -14.84 2.90 0.66
CA THR A 139 -13.86 3.95 0.97
C THR A 139 -12.48 3.35 1.07
N TYR A 140 -11.55 3.79 0.23
CA TYR A 140 -10.19 3.27 0.13
C TYR A 140 -9.16 4.40 0.18
N PRO A 141 -7.89 4.13 0.53
CA PRO A 141 -6.86 5.16 0.54
C PRO A 141 -6.43 5.51 -0.88
N LEU A 142 -6.22 6.80 -1.18
CA LEU A 142 -5.54 7.21 -2.42
C LEU A 142 -4.01 7.10 -2.31
N LYS A 143 -3.47 7.26 -1.10
CA LYS A 143 -2.04 7.15 -0.83
C LYS A 143 -1.74 5.99 0.10
N ILE A 144 -0.77 5.17 -0.30
CA ILE A 144 -0.17 4.15 0.57
C ILE A 144 1.33 4.37 0.69
N TYR A 145 1.82 4.25 1.90
CA TYR A 145 3.20 4.51 2.28
C TYR A 145 3.80 3.23 2.83
N PHE A 146 5.03 2.92 2.43
CA PHE A 146 5.85 1.86 3.02
C PHE A 146 7.16 2.43 3.54
N CYS A 147 7.59 2.04 4.74
CA CYS A 147 8.90 2.41 5.25
C CYS A 147 9.69 1.19 5.71
N CYS A 148 10.87 0.97 5.12
CA CYS A 148 11.73 -0.14 5.49
C CYS A 148 12.65 0.25 6.65
N LEU A 149 12.34 -0.21 7.87
CA LEU A 149 13.23 -0.02 9.03
C LEU A 149 14.26 -1.13 9.16
N THR A 150 13.92 -2.34 8.71
CA THR A 150 14.84 -3.49 8.71
C THR A 150 14.68 -4.24 7.39
N VAL A 151 15.75 -4.24 6.60
CA VAL A 151 15.85 -4.99 5.35
C VAL A 151 15.99 -6.47 5.69
N ALA A 152 15.28 -7.33 4.96
CA ALA A 152 15.40 -8.78 5.11
C ALA A 152 16.82 -9.25 4.75
N GLU A 153 17.22 -10.41 5.27
CA GLU A 153 18.50 -11.01 4.91
C GLU A 153 18.52 -11.46 3.44
N GLN A 154 17.38 -11.99 2.96
CA GLN A 154 17.17 -12.35 1.56
C GLN A 154 15.73 -12.04 1.16
N GLY A 155 15.53 -11.55 -0.07
CA GLY A 155 14.22 -11.24 -0.62
C GLY A 155 13.49 -10.10 0.11
N GLY A 156 12.17 -10.25 0.28
CA GLY A 156 11.35 -9.32 1.07
C GLY A 156 11.08 -7.97 0.42
N GLU A 157 11.41 -7.84 -0.86
CA GLU A 157 11.09 -6.68 -1.67
C GLU A 157 9.57 -6.46 -1.74
N THR A 158 9.18 -5.21 -1.93
CA THR A 158 7.80 -4.81 -2.24
C THR A 158 7.72 -4.59 -3.74
N PRO A 159 7.41 -5.63 -4.55
CA PRO A 159 7.20 -5.44 -5.98
C PRO A 159 6.06 -4.46 -6.21
N ILE A 160 6.16 -3.65 -7.26
CA ILE A 160 5.12 -2.73 -7.69
C ILE A 160 4.78 -2.93 -9.17
N ALA A 161 3.60 -2.52 -9.61
CA ALA A 161 3.21 -2.54 -11.02
C ALA A 161 2.28 -1.39 -11.38
N ASP A 162 2.44 -0.84 -12.58
CA ASP A 162 1.59 0.20 -13.12
C ASP A 162 0.26 -0.39 -13.61
N THR A 163 -0.81 -0.12 -12.87
CA THR A 163 -2.15 -0.69 -13.13
C THR A 163 -2.79 -0.19 -14.43
N GLN A 164 -2.39 0.97 -14.94
CA GLN A 164 -2.84 1.44 -16.25
C GLN A 164 -2.17 0.61 -17.35
N LYS A 165 -0.88 0.29 -17.20
CA LYS A 165 -0.19 -0.60 -18.15
C LYS A 165 -0.69 -2.03 -18.06
N VAL A 166 -0.97 -2.53 -16.86
CA VAL A 166 -1.65 -3.83 -16.66
C VAL A 166 -2.97 -3.84 -17.43
N LEU A 167 -3.81 -2.81 -17.30
CA LEU A 167 -5.04 -2.67 -18.05
C LEU A 167 -4.79 -2.69 -19.58
N GLN A 168 -3.79 -1.96 -20.06
CA GLN A 168 -3.46 -1.88 -21.49
C GLN A 168 -2.98 -3.21 -22.09
N ARG A 169 -2.35 -4.08 -21.27
CA ARG A 169 -1.91 -5.42 -21.70
C ARG A 169 -3.07 -6.40 -21.88
N LEU A 170 -4.21 -6.16 -21.23
CA LEU A 170 -5.36 -7.04 -21.34
C LEU A 170 -6.03 -6.89 -22.71
N ALA A 171 -6.37 -8.02 -23.32
CA ALA A 171 -7.14 -8.05 -24.56
C ALA A 171 -8.46 -7.27 -24.38
N PRO A 172 -8.95 -6.52 -25.41
CA PRO A 172 -10.19 -5.75 -25.33
C PRO A 172 -11.36 -6.57 -24.76
N GLN A 173 -11.51 -7.83 -25.18
CA GLN A 173 -12.62 -8.69 -24.75
C GLN A 173 -12.59 -9.01 -23.26
N ILE A 174 -11.40 -9.08 -22.64
CA ILE A 174 -11.27 -9.25 -21.19
C ILE A 174 -11.71 -7.96 -20.49
N ARG A 175 -11.26 -6.80 -20.98
CA ARG A 175 -11.64 -5.49 -20.43
C ARG A 175 -13.13 -5.24 -20.53
N ASP A 176 -13.74 -5.57 -21.66
CA ASP A 176 -15.17 -5.40 -21.90
C ASP A 176 -15.99 -6.26 -20.94
N ARG A 177 -15.63 -7.55 -20.77
CA ARG A 177 -16.27 -8.43 -19.79
C ARG A 177 -16.22 -7.87 -18.38
N PHE A 178 -15.07 -7.39 -17.93
CA PHE A 178 -14.92 -6.83 -16.58
C PHE A 178 -15.56 -5.46 -16.39
N THR A 179 -15.72 -4.69 -17.49
CA THR A 179 -16.47 -3.44 -17.48
C THR A 179 -17.97 -3.70 -17.33
N GLU A 180 -18.50 -4.68 -18.09
CA GLU A 180 -19.92 -5.05 -18.04
C GLU A 180 -20.27 -5.78 -16.75
N LYS A 181 -19.51 -6.83 -16.43
CA LYS A 181 -19.86 -7.76 -15.37
C LYS A 181 -19.32 -7.37 -14.00
N LYS A 182 -18.35 -6.46 -13.88
CA LYS A 182 -17.69 -6.11 -12.60
C LYS A 182 -17.02 -7.35 -11.95
N VAL A 183 -16.61 -7.23 -10.68
CA VAL A 183 -16.03 -8.34 -9.88
C VAL A 183 -16.89 -8.57 -8.65
N LEU A 184 -17.21 -9.84 -8.38
CA LEU A 184 -17.81 -10.27 -7.12
C LEU A 184 -16.71 -10.83 -6.20
N TYR A 185 -16.69 -10.36 -4.95
CA TYR A 185 -15.92 -10.97 -3.87
C TYR A 185 -16.85 -11.77 -2.97
N VAL A 186 -16.50 -13.03 -2.71
CA VAL A 186 -17.19 -13.89 -1.73
C VAL A 186 -16.21 -14.21 -0.61
N ARG A 187 -16.61 -14.00 0.63
CA ARG A 187 -15.81 -14.36 1.82
C ARG A 187 -16.66 -15.16 2.79
N ASN A 188 -16.08 -16.21 3.35
CA ASN A 188 -16.70 -17.05 4.36
C ASN A 188 -15.85 -17.00 5.63
N TYR A 189 -16.51 -16.79 6.77
CA TYR A 189 -15.85 -16.58 8.07
C TYR A 189 -16.30 -17.62 9.08
N ASN A 190 -15.40 -17.92 10.02
CA ASN A 190 -15.59 -18.91 11.09
C ASN A 190 -15.75 -20.34 10.56
N ASP A 191 -15.19 -20.63 9.38
CA ASP A 191 -15.15 -21.95 8.74
C ASP A 191 -13.90 -22.78 9.13
N GLY A 192 -13.22 -22.40 10.21
CA GLY A 192 -12.00 -23.06 10.67
C GLY A 192 -10.72 -22.68 9.92
N PHE A 193 -10.83 -21.86 8.86
CA PHE A 193 -9.69 -21.32 8.10
C PHE A 193 -9.84 -19.81 7.88
N GLY A 194 -8.72 -19.09 7.89
CA GLY A 194 -8.70 -17.63 7.69
C GLY A 194 -9.06 -16.82 8.94
N LEU A 195 -9.44 -15.56 8.74
CA LEU A 195 -9.85 -14.67 9.83
C LEU A 195 -11.30 -14.89 10.22
N THR A 196 -11.61 -14.73 11.51
CA THR A 196 -13.00 -14.73 11.99
C THR A 196 -13.71 -13.43 11.64
N TRP A 197 -15.04 -13.44 11.55
CA TRP A 197 -15.80 -12.20 11.29
C TRP A 197 -15.59 -11.19 12.42
N GLN A 198 -15.45 -11.65 13.66
CA GLN A 198 -15.14 -10.81 14.82
C GLN A 198 -13.82 -10.07 14.65
N THR A 199 -12.80 -10.75 14.12
CA THR A 199 -11.49 -10.13 13.85
C THR A 199 -11.56 -9.10 12.72
N VAL A 200 -12.34 -9.42 11.68
CA VAL A 200 -12.46 -8.57 10.47
C VAL A 200 -13.26 -7.30 10.75
N PHE A 201 -14.40 -7.44 11.42
CA PHE A 201 -15.30 -6.33 11.76
C PHE A 201 -15.00 -5.68 13.13
N GLN A 202 -14.10 -6.28 13.92
CA GLN A 202 -13.65 -5.78 15.23
C GLN A 202 -14.80 -5.61 16.23
N THR A 203 -15.71 -6.58 16.26
CA THR A 203 -16.90 -6.59 17.13
C THR A 203 -17.40 -8.02 17.34
N ASP A 204 -18.06 -8.27 18.47
CA ASP A 204 -18.80 -9.51 18.74
C ASP A 204 -20.32 -9.34 18.52
N ASP A 205 -20.77 -8.16 18.12
CA ASP A 205 -22.19 -7.85 17.89
C ASP A 205 -22.55 -7.97 16.40
N LYS A 206 -23.44 -8.92 16.09
CA LYS A 206 -23.97 -9.14 14.75
C LYS A 206 -24.68 -7.92 14.19
N ALA A 207 -25.44 -7.18 15.00
CA ALA A 207 -26.18 -6.01 14.52
C ALA A 207 -25.23 -4.93 14.00
N VAL A 208 -24.06 -4.76 14.62
CA VAL A 208 -23.00 -3.84 14.16
C VAL A 208 -22.43 -4.30 12.82
N VAL A 209 -22.25 -5.62 12.61
CA VAL A 209 -21.78 -6.18 11.33
C VAL A 209 -22.81 -5.94 10.23
N GLU A 210 -24.08 -6.23 10.48
CA GLU A 210 -25.14 -6.05 9.49
C GLU A 210 -25.29 -4.59 9.05
N ASP A 211 -25.24 -3.67 10.02
CA ASP A 211 -25.28 -2.23 9.80
C ASP A 211 -24.06 -1.74 9.00
N TYR A 212 -22.85 -2.26 9.31
CA TYR A 212 -21.67 -2.02 8.48
C TYR A 212 -21.87 -2.53 7.05
N CYS A 213 -22.37 -3.76 6.87
CA CYS A 213 -22.59 -4.36 5.57
C CYS A 213 -23.58 -3.54 4.72
N ARG A 214 -24.71 -3.11 5.31
CA ARG A 214 -25.71 -2.26 4.63
C ARG A 214 -25.09 -0.94 4.15
N ARG A 215 -24.36 -0.22 5.02
CA ARG A 215 -23.70 1.04 4.66
C ARG A 215 -22.61 0.89 3.60
N ASN A 216 -22.06 -0.31 3.45
CA ASN A 216 -20.96 -0.59 2.52
C ASN A 216 -21.39 -1.38 1.28
N ALA A 217 -22.70 -1.51 1.01
CA ALA A 217 -23.23 -2.30 -0.09
C ALA A 217 -22.60 -3.71 -0.14
N ILE A 218 -22.67 -4.40 1.00
CA ILE A 218 -22.21 -5.78 1.21
C ILE A 218 -23.45 -6.61 1.56
N GLU A 219 -23.73 -7.64 0.75
CA GLU A 219 -24.70 -8.66 1.09
C GLU A 219 -24.10 -9.57 2.18
N PHE A 220 -24.92 -10.00 3.12
CA PHE A 220 -24.49 -10.86 4.22
C PHE A 220 -25.49 -11.99 4.47
N GLU A 221 -24.98 -13.15 4.85
CA GLU A 221 -25.75 -14.35 5.19
C GLU A 221 -25.16 -14.96 6.47
N TRP A 222 -25.95 -15.00 7.54
CA TRP A 222 -25.58 -15.76 8.74
C TRP A 222 -25.88 -17.25 8.53
N LYS A 223 -24.84 -18.07 8.65
CA LYS A 223 -24.89 -19.53 8.48
C LYS A 223 -24.89 -20.24 9.85
N PRO A 224 -25.32 -21.51 9.93
CA PRO A 224 -25.25 -22.28 11.17
C PRO A 224 -23.83 -22.34 11.75
N GLY A 225 -23.73 -22.34 13.09
CA GLY A 225 -22.44 -22.41 13.79
C GLY A 225 -21.71 -21.08 13.94
N ASP A 226 -22.45 -19.96 14.02
CA ASP A 226 -21.88 -18.60 14.11
C ASP A 226 -20.97 -18.22 12.93
N ARG A 227 -21.34 -18.71 11.75
CA ARG A 227 -20.63 -18.45 10.50
C ARG A 227 -21.27 -17.30 9.74
N LEU A 228 -20.47 -16.60 8.96
CA LEU A 228 -20.91 -15.49 8.13
C LEU A 228 -20.39 -15.69 6.72
N ARG A 229 -21.24 -15.43 5.73
CA ARG A 229 -20.83 -15.22 4.35
C ARG A 229 -21.11 -13.77 3.97
N THR A 230 -20.17 -13.15 3.28
CA THR A 230 -20.38 -11.84 2.62
C THR A 230 -20.18 -11.94 1.12
N ARG A 231 -20.94 -11.14 0.39
CA ARG A 231 -20.86 -10.99 -1.06
C ARG A 231 -20.88 -9.51 -1.41
N GLN A 232 -19.93 -9.04 -2.21
CA GLN A 232 -19.89 -7.64 -2.61
C GLN A 232 -19.35 -7.48 -4.02
N VAL A 233 -20.09 -6.72 -4.84
CA VAL A 233 -19.72 -6.42 -6.23
C VAL A 233 -19.04 -5.05 -6.29
N ARG A 234 -17.92 -4.97 -7.01
CA ARG A 234 -17.17 -3.72 -7.26
C ARG A 234 -16.70 -3.66 -8.70
N ASP A 235 -16.51 -2.45 -9.21
CA ASP A 235 -15.94 -2.24 -10.52
C ASP A 235 -14.53 -2.81 -10.60
N ALA A 236 -14.23 -3.48 -11.71
CA ALA A 236 -12.88 -3.98 -11.97
C ALA A 236 -11.95 -2.85 -12.44
N ILE A 237 -12.52 -1.91 -13.20
CA ILE A 237 -11.83 -0.80 -13.83
C ILE A 237 -12.41 0.47 -13.24
N ALA A 238 -11.56 1.26 -12.61
CA ALA A 238 -11.96 2.51 -11.95
C ALA A 238 -11.34 3.71 -12.67
N LYS A 239 -11.99 4.87 -12.57
CA LYS A 239 -11.44 6.15 -13.03
C LYS A 239 -10.78 6.87 -11.85
N HIS A 240 -9.50 7.19 -11.97
CA HIS A 240 -8.79 7.95 -10.95
C HIS A 240 -9.39 9.35 -10.79
N PRO A 241 -9.74 9.81 -9.57
CA PRO A 241 -10.52 11.04 -9.38
C PRO A 241 -9.78 12.32 -9.77
N ILE A 242 -8.45 12.35 -9.67
CA ILE A 242 -7.62 13.53 -9.99
C ILE A 242 -7.14 13.49 -11.45
N THR A 243 -6.41 12.44 -11.85
CA THR A 243 -5.85 12.32 -13.20
C THR A 243 -6.87 11.96 -14.28
N GLY A 244 -8.03 11.40 -13.92
CA GLY A 244 -9.05 10.93 -14.84
C GLY A 244 -8.70 9.65 -15.59
N GLU A 245 -7.57 9.01 -15.27
CA GLU A 245 -7.10 7.80 -15.94
C GLU A 245 -7.92 6.56 -15.54
N LEU A 246 -8.18 5.68 -16.50
CA LEU A 246 -8.74 4.35 -16.20
C LEU A 246 -7.63 3.41 -15.70
N THR A 247 -7.93 2.67 -14.64
CA THR A 247 -6.99 1.78 -13.95
C THR A 247 -7.61 0.41 -13.67
N TRP A 248 -6.78 -0.64 -13.75
CA TRP A 248 -7.10 -1.99 -13.25
C TRP A 248 -7.02 -2.03 -11.71
N PHE A 249 -8.07 -1.57 -11.04
CA PHE A 249 -8.11 -1.39 -9.58
C PHE A 249 -9.09 -2.40 -8.94
N ASN A 250 -8.63 -3.63 -8.73
CA ASN A 250 -9.45 -4.71 -8.18
C ASN A 250 -8.61 -5.85 -7.57
N HIS A 251 -9.30 -6.81 -6.93
CA HIS A 251 -8.73 -8.06 -6.42
C HIS A 251 -9.15 -9.31 -7.22
N ALA A 252 -9.60 -9.18 -8.47
CA ALA A 252 -10.11 -10.30 -9.26
C ALA A 252 -9.14 -11.48 -9.31
N ALA A 253 -7.85 -11.22 -9.54
CA ALA A 253 -6.82 -12.27 -9.48
C ALA A 253 -6.28 -12.51 -8.06
N PHE A 254 -6.18 -11.47 -7.22
CA PHE A 254 -5.52 -11.57 -5.90
C PHE A 254 -6.25 -12.50 -4.92
N PHE A 255 -7.59 -12.41 -4.85
CA PHE A 255 -8.40 -13.26 -3.97
C PHE A 255 -8.82 -14.59 -4.61
N HIS A 256 -8.56 -14.79 -5.91
CA HIS A 256 -8.95 -16.01 -6.58
C HIS A 256 -8.14 -17.20 -6.07
N ILE A 257 -8.81 -18.32 -5.83
CA ILE A 257 -8.21 -19.58 -5.35
C ILE A 257 -7.04 -20.07 -6.21
N SER A 258 -7.07 -19.77 -7.51
CA SER A 258 -6.01 -20.17 -8.45
C SER A 258 -4.70 -19.41 -8.27
N THR A 259 -4.68 -18.30 -7.52
CA THR A 259 -3.49 -17.47 -7.29
C THR A 259 -2.70 -17.93 -6.06
N LEU A 260 -3.30 -18.75 -5.20
CA LEU A 260 -2.60 -19.38 -4.08
C LEU A 260 -1.55 -20.38 -4.58
N GLU A 261 -0.52 -20.60 -3.77
CA GLU A 261 0.47 -21.65 -4.00
C GLU A 261 -0.23 -23.01 -4.19
N PRO A 262 0.24 -23.87 -5.12
CA PRO A 262 -0.47 -25.09 -5.50
C PRO A 262 -0.80 -26.02 -4.33
N THR A 263 0.07 -26.10 -3.33
CA THR A 263 -0.12 -26.92 -2.13
C THR A 263 -1.28 -26.39 -1.27
N ILE A 264 -1.34 -25.07 -1.05
CA ILE A 264 -2.41 -24.40 -0.30
C ILE A 264 -3.73 -24.50 -1.06
N ARG A 265 -3.71 -24.23 -2.37
CA ARG A 265 -4.86 -24.37 -3.26
C ARG A 265 -5.44 -25.79 -3.19
N HIS A 266 -4.60 -26.81 -3.32
CA HIS A 266 -5.04 -28.21 -3.30
C HIS A 266 -5.65 -28.60 -1.95
N ALA A 267 -5.03 -28.18 -0.84
CA ALA A 267 -5.56 -28.42 0.49
C ALA A 267 -6.96 -27.79 0.66
N LEU A 268 -7.13 -26.53 0.24
CA LEU A 268 -8.41 -25.83 0.33
C LEU A 268 -9.49 -26.48 -0.54
N LEU A 269 -9.18 -26.85 -1.78
CA LEU A 269 -10.14 -27.50 -2.69
C LEU A 269 -10.49 -28.95 -2.30
N THR A 270 -9.68 -29.57 -1.44
CA THR A 270 -9.99 -30.90 -0.86
C THR A 270 -10.96 -30.77 0.30
N GLU A 271 -10.81 -29.73 1.12
CA GLU A 271 -11.62 -29.51 2.32
C GLU A 271 -12.94 -28.78 2.04
N PHE A 272 -12.91 -27.82 1.12
CA PHE A 272 -14.03 -26.92 0.85
C PHE A 272 -14.55 -27.07 -0.58
N LYS A 273 -15.88 -26.97 -0.70
CA LYS A 273 -16.51 -26.62 -1.98
C LYS A 273 -16.14 -25.19 -2.34
N GLU A 274 -16.21 -24.84 -3.62
CA GLU A 274 -15.74 -23.55 -4.09
C GLU A 274 -16.49 -22.37 -3.44
N GLU A 275 -17.81 -22.49 -3.29
CA GLU A 275 -18.66 -21.48 -2.65
C GLU A 275 -18.42 -21.35 -1.13
N GLU A 276 -17.79 -22.36 -0.52
CA GLU A 276 -17.44 -22.41 0.91
C GLU A 276 -15.96 -22.02 1.14
N LEU A 277 -15.21 -21.68 0.09
CA LEU A 277 -13.83 -21.22 0.26
C LEU A 277 -13.77 -19.96 1.15
N PRO A 278 -12.73 -19.81 1.99
CA PRO A 278 -12.57 -18.66 2.87
C PRO A 278 -12.66 -17.31 2.14
N GLN A 279 -12.14 -17.27 0.91
CA GLN A 279 -12.34 -16.19 -0.04
C GLN A 279 -12.22 -16.72 -1.47
N ASN A 280 -13.01 -16.16 -2.37
CA ASN A 280 -12.85 -16.35 -3.81
C ASN A 280 -13.45 -15.18 -4.61
N THR A 281 -13.15 -15.12 -5.90
CA THR A 281 -13.63 -14.08 -6.82
C THR A 281 -14.36 -14.66 -8.02
N TYR A 282 -15.37 -13.93 -8.48
CA TYR A 282 -16.20 -14.27 -9.64
C TYR A 282 -16.41 -13.00 -10.48
N TYR A 283 -17.01 -13.14 -11.65
CA TYR A 283 -17.66 -12.00 -12.28
C TYR A 283 -18.80 -11.49 -11.38
N GLY A 284 -19.17 -10.21 -11.49
CA GLY A 284 -20.18 -9.60 -10.61
C GLY A 284 -21.58 -10.20 -10.71
N ASP A 285 -21.88 -10.91 -11.80
CA ASP A 285 -23.10 -11.72 -11.97
C ASP A 285 -23.06 -13.08 -11.23
N GLY A 286 -21.91 -13.43 -10.64
CA GLY A 286 -21.68 -14.68 -9.93
C GLY A 286 -21.14 -15.82 -10.80
N SER A 287 -20.95 -15.61 -12.11
CA SER A 287 -20.33 -16.59 -12.99
C SER A 287 -18.82 -16.72 -12.73
N GLU A 288 -18.28 -17.93 -12.89
CA GLU A 288 -16.84 -18.20 -12.78
C GLU A 288 -16.02 -17.37 -13.79
N ILE A 289 -14.83 -16.94 -13.36
CA ILE A 289 -13.86 -16.32 -14.26
C ILE A 289 -13.05 -17.43 -14.92
N GLU A 290 -12.99 -17.40 -16.25
CA GLU A 290 -12.34 -18.47 -17.00
C GLU A 290 -10.83 -18.56 -16.64
N PRO A 291 -10.24 -19.77 -16.53
CA PRO A 291 -8.84 -19.94 -16.14
C PRO A 291 -7.86 -19.15 -17.03
N GLU A 292 -8.09 -19.12 -18.34
CA GLU A 292 -7.27 -18.38 -19.30
C GLU A 292 -7.35 -16.87 -19.12
N VAL A 293 -8.49 -16.35 -18.64
CA VAL A 293 -8.64 -14.92 -18.32
C VAL A 293 -7.81 -14.58 -17.08
N LEU A 294 -7.86 -15.43 -16.05
CA LEU A 294 -7.04 -15.27 -14.85
C LEU A 294 -5.54 -15.39 -15.15
N ASP A 295 -5.14 -16.29 -16.05
CA ASP A 295 -3.75 -16.41 -16.51
C ASP A 295 -3.30 -15.16 -17.27
N ALA A 296 -4.14 -14.62 -18.16
CA ALA A 296 -3.85 -13.37 -18.85
C ALA A 296 -3.68 -12.18 -17.88
N ILE A 297 -4.51 -12.12 -16.82
CA ILE A 297 -4.38 -11.09 -15.78
C ILE A 297 -3.06 -11.26 -15.00
N ARG A 298 -2.71 -12.48 -14.60
CA ARG A 298 -1.44 -12.75 -13.91
C ARG A 298 -0.24 -12.41 -14.77
N GLU A 299 -0.28 -12.74 -16.07
CA GLU A 299 0.80 -12.42 -17.00
C GLU A 299 0.92 -10.91 -17.23
N ALA A 300 -0.20 -10.19 -17.34
CA ALA A 300 -0.18 -8.73 -17.43
C ALA A 300 0.49 -8.09 -16.20
N TYR A 301 0.18 -8.58 -14.99
CA TYR A 301 0.88 -8.16 -13.77
C TYR A 301 2.37 -8.52 -13.80
N HIS A 302 2.72 -9.74 -14.22
CA HIS A 302 4.10 -10.20 -14.29
C HIS A 302 4.95 -9.31 -15.22
N GLN A 303 4.43 -8.96 -16.41
CA GLN A 303 5.12 -8.12 -17.38
C GLN A 303 5.33 -6.67 -16.92
N GLU A 304 4.48 -6.17 -16.03
CA GLU A 304 4.59 -4.82 -15.47
C GLU A 304 5.22 -4.78 -14.07
N THR A 305 5.67 -5.94 -13.56
CA THR A 305 6.26 -6.01 -12.23
C THR A 305 7.65 -5.38 -12.22
N ILE A 306 7.84 -4.41 -11.33
CA ILE A 306 9.12 -3.79 -11.03
C ILE A 306 9.53 -4.22 -9.62
N ILE A 307 10.75 -4.75 -9.49
CA ILE A 307 11.30 -5.21 -8.22
C ILE A 307 12.61 -4.48 -7.98
N PHE A 308 12.77 -3.96 -6.77
CA PHE A 308 14.01 -3.33 -6.34
C PHE A 308 14.29 -3.67 -4.88
N PRO A 309 15.58 -3.79 -4.48
CA PRO A 309 15.93 -4.04 -3.10
C PRO A 309 15.62 -2.83 -2.24
N TRP A 310 15.08 -3.11 -1.06
CA TRP A 310 14.94 -2.12 0.01
C TRP A 310 16.31 -1.69 0.54
N GLN A 311 16.41 -0.43 0.94
CA GLN A 311 17.45 0.06 1.84
C GLN A 311 16.83 0.51 3.16
N ALA A 312 17.58 0.40 4.25
CA ALA A 312 17.12 0.85 5.55
C ALA A 312 16.85 2.37 5.53
N GLY A 313 15.67 2.75 6.00
CA GLY A 313 15.18 4.12 6.00
C GLY A 313 14.55 4.58 4.69
N ASP A 314 14.43 3.72 3.68
CA ASP A 314 13.64 4.06 2.50
C ASP A 314 12.17 4.28 2.86
N ILE A 315 11.56 5.27 2.21
CA ILE A 315 10.11 5.46 2.20
C ILE A 315 9.62 5.39 0.75
N LEU A 316 8.68 4.48 0.48
CA LEU A 316 7.97 4.38 -0.79
C LEU A 316 6.55 4.92 -0.62
N LEU A 317 6.21 5.96 -1.38
CA LEU A 317 4.87 6.52 -1.47
C LEU A 317 4.26 6.10 -2.81
N LEU A 318 3.12 5.42 -2.78
CA LEU A 318 2.40 4.95 -3.96
C LEU A 318 1.02 5.60 -4.07
N ASN A 319 0.64 5.94 -5.30
CA ASN A 319 -0.74 6.17 -5.67
C ASN A 319 -1.45 4.83 -5.71
N ASN A 320 -2.28 4.58 -4.70
CA ASN A 320 -2.88 3.29 -4.48
C ASN A 320 -3.83 2.88 -5.62
N MET A 321 -4.40 3.81 -6.38
CA MET A 321 -5.23 3.47 -7.54
C MET A 321 -4.40 3.16 -8.79
N LEU A 322 -3.23 3.77 -8.94
CA LEU A 322 -2.41 3.67 -10.16
C LEU A 322 -1.26 2.66 -10.04
N VAL A 323 -0.88 2.28 -8.83
CA VAL A 323 0.27 1.39 -8.59
C VAL A 323 -0.13 0.26 -7.65
N ALA A 324 -0.16 -0.96 -8.19
CA ALA A 324 -0.31 -2.17 -7.42
C ALA A 324 1.00 -2.50 -6.70
N HIS A 325 0.91 -3.20 -5.58
CA HIS A 325 2.05 -3.63 -4.78
C HIS A 325 1.86 -5.04 -4.24
N GLY A 326 2.95 -5.68 -3.83
CA GLY A 326 2.92 -7.03 -3.26
C GLY A 326 4.08 -7.24 -2.30
N ARG A 327 4.43 -8.50 -2.06
CA ARG A 327 5.58 -8.86 -1.22
C ARG A 327 6.24 -10.12 -1.75
N ARG A 328 7.56 -10.08 -1.95
CA ARG A 328 8.35 -11.28 -2.23
C ARG A 328 8.55 -12.10 -0.95
N PRO A 329 8.68 -13.44 -1.05
CA PRO A 329 9.18 -14.27 0.04
C PRO A 329 10.48 -13.75 0.62
N TYR A 330 10.74 -14.03 1.89
CA TYR A 330 11.96 -13.58 2.57
C TYR A 330 12.40 -14.49 3.70
N SER A 331 13.66 -14.32 4.10
CA SER A 331 14.25 -14.92 5.30
C SER A 331 14.85 -13.86 6.22
N GLY A 332 15.03 -14.24 7.49
CA GLY A 332 15.58 -13.36 8.51
C GLY A 332 14.61 -12.29 9.02
N ALA A 333 15.13 -11.34 9.77
CA ALA A 333 14.35 -10.24 10.31
C ALA A 333 13.95 -9.25 9.20
N ARG A 334 12.68 -8.85 9.16
CA ARG A 334 12.17 -7.85 8.22
C ARG A 334 11.18 -6.94 8.94
N LYS A 335 11.34 -5.63 8.80
CA LYS A 335 10.39 -4.64 9.35
C LYS A 335 10.10 -3.57 8.32
N VAL A 336 8.91 -3.68 7.72
CA VAL A 336 8.34 -2.66 6.83
C VAL A 336 7.04 -2.16 7.45
N LEU A 337 6.97 -0.85 7.68
CA LEU A 337 5.79 -0.17 8.19
C LEU A 337 4.89 0.28 7.04
N VAL A 338 3.60 0.42 7.31
CA VAL A 338 2.59 0.86 6.34
C VAL A 338 1.76 2.01 6.90
N GLY A 339 1.54 3.03 6.08
CA GLY A 339 0.59 4.12 6.33
C GLY A 339 -0.40 4.23 5.18
N MET A 340 -1.68 4.47 5.48
CA MET A 340 -2.75 4.65 4.49
C MET A 340 -3.39 6.01 4.73
N ALA A 341 -3.53 6.82 3.68
CA ALA A 341 -4.03 8.19 3.80
C ALA A 341 -4.96 8.58 2.66
N GLU A 342 -5.65 9.70 2.87
CA GLU A 342 -6.53 10.36 1.89
C GLU A 342 -7.70 9.45 1.48
N PRO A 343 -8.69 9.26 2.39
CA PRO A 343 -9.81 8.38 2.12
C PRO A 343 -10.64 8.92 0.96
N TYR A 344 -10.91 8.06 -0.01
CA TYR A 344 -11.78 8.35 -1.13
C TYR A 344 -12.90 7.33 -1.18
N CYS A 345 -14.15 7.83 -1.23
CA CYS A 345 -15.35 7.01 -1.35
C CYS A 345 -15.87 7.03 -2.79
N HIS A 346 -16.26 5.88 -3.33
CA HIS A 346 -17.01 5.79 -4.58
C HIS A 346 -18.36 6.53 -4.43
N ARG A 347 -18.41 7.83 -4.74
CA ARG A 347 -19.62 8.67 -4.65
C ARG A 347 -20.74 8.31 -5.63
N GLU A 348 -20.60 7.25 -6.44
CA GLU A 348 -21.67 6.77 -7.33
C GLU A 348 -22.63 5.77 -6.66
N PHE A 349 -22.35 5.29 -5.45
CA PHE A 349 -23.32 4.53 -4.65
C PHE A 349 -24.18 5.50 -3.84
N ASN A 350 -25.15 6.14 -4.49
CA ASN A 350 -26.31 6.71 -3.82
C ASN A 350 -27.07 5.57 -3.14
N VAL A 351 -26.85 5.39 -1.85
CA VAL A 351 -27.89 4.80 -1.00
C VAL A 351 -28.90 5.93 -0.86
N GLU A 352 -30.04 5.82 -1.55
CA GLU A 352 -31.19 6.68 -1.26
C GLU A 352 -31.46 6.57 0.25
N GLU A 353 -31.43 7.73 0.94
CA GLU A 353 -31.79 7.86 2.36
C GLU A 353 -33.24 7.43 2.63
#